data_AF-A0A6I1FBT4-F1
#
_entry.id   AF-A0A6I1FBT4-F1
#
_cell.length_a   1.000
_cell.length_b   1.000
_cell.length_c   1.000
_cell.angle_alpha   90.00
_cell.angle_beta   90.00
_cell.angle_gamma   90.00
#
_symmetry.space_group_name_H-M   'P 1'
#
loop_
_entity.id
_entity.type
_entity.pdbx_description
1 polymer ?
#
loop_
_entity_poly.entity_id
_entity_poly.type
_entity_poly.pdbx_seq_one_letter_code
_entity_poly.pdbx_strand_id
1 'polypeptide(L)'
;MIGPNLEIVKDSGAAYLLYLAWQVGFHQSSGKNSKDVHSSFLSGFIFQIINVKSILFFLTVMSAFILPFNHSLKSIVFYLTLAIFLGWLALLLWSGFGSIFKKFFAKHDKSFRLIMCLLLVYSAITIFL
;
A
#
# COMPACT_ATOMS: atom_id res chain seq x y z
N MET A 1 22.24 3.62 21.12
CA MET A 1 23.06 3.78 19.90
C MET A 1 22.28 3.19 18.74
N ILE A 2 21.57 4.04 18.00
CA ILE A 2 20.82 3.63 16.81
C ILE A 2 21.86 3.56 15.69
N GLY A 3 22.03 2.40 15.05
CA GLY A 3 23.14 2.19 14.10
C GLY A 3 23.09 3.13 12.89
N PRO A 4 24.23 3.38 12.21
CA PRO A 4 24.35 4.31 11.09
C PRO A 4 23.38 4.00 9.92
N ASN A 5 22.94 2.75 9.80
CA ASN A 5 21.96 2.33 8.79
C ASN A 5 20.55 2.93 9.03
N LEU A 6 20.16 3.21 10.28
CA LEU A 6 18.83 3.76 10.58
C LEU A 6 18.74 5.25 10.27
N GLU A 7 19.83 6.00 10.44
CA GLU A 7 19.88 7.43 10.11
C GLU A 7 19.71 7.64 8.60
N ILE A 8 20.40 6.84 7.79
CA ILE A 8 20.30 6.89 6.32
C ILE A 8 18.86 6.59 5.86
N VAL A 9 18.19 5.62 6.48
CA VAL A 9 16.80 5.27 6.15
C VAL A 9 15.82 6.37 6.58
N LYS A 10 16.04 6.99 7.75
CA LYS A 10 15.24 8.15 8.21
C LYS A 10 15.35 9.32 7.24
N ASP A 11 16.57 9.73 6.91
CA ASP A 11 16.83 10.89 6.05
C ASP A 11 16.29 10.66 4.64
N SER A 12 16.55 9.49 4.07
CA SER A 12 16.06 9.10 2.75
C SER A 12 14.53 9.03 2.72
N GLY A 13 13.91 8.48 3.77
CA GLY A 13 12.45 8.40 3.91
C GLY A 13 11.81 9.77 4.02
N ALA A 14 12.36 10.66 4.84
CA ALA A 14 11.85 12.02 4.99
C ALA A 14 12.01 12.85 3.71
N ALA A 15 13.17 12.76 3.04
CA ALA A 15 13.38 13.40 1.74
C ALA A 15 12.37 12.92 0.68
N TYR A 16 12.09 11.61 0.66
CA TYR A 16 11.07 11.03 -0.22
C TYR A 16 9.66 11.52 0.09
N LEU A 17 9.27 11.62 1.37
CA LEU A 17 7.97 12.16 1.76
C LEU A 17 7.80 13.63 1.38
N LEU A 18 8.85 14.46 1.55
CA LEU A 18 8.84 15.86 1.11
C LEU A 18 8.74 15.97 -0.41
N TYR A 19 9.47 15.12 -1.14
CA TYR A 19 9.36 15.02 -2.59
C TYR A 19 7.93 14.66 -3.03
N LEU A 20 7.29 13.67 -2.38
CA LEU A 20 5.90 13.31 -2.63
C LEU A 20 4.93 14.44 -2.30
N ALA A 21 5.15 15.17 -1.20
CA ALA A 21 4.32 16.31 -0.82
C ALA A 21 4.36 17.40 -1.90
N TRP A 22 5.55 17.71 -2.41
CA TRP A 22 5.75 18.64 -3.53
C TRP A 22 5.04 18.14 -4.80
N GLN A 23 5.20 16.86 -5.13
CA GLN A 23 4.59 16.27 -6.32
C GLN A 23 3.05 16.30 -6.24
N VAL A 24 2.45 15.96 -5.10
CA VAL A 24 1.00 16.00 -4.90
C VAL A 24 0.48 17.43 -4.87
N GLY A 25 1.22 18.39 -4.31
CA GLY A 25 0.77 19.79 -4.18
C GLY A 25 0.90 20.62 -5.46
N PHE A 26 1.99 20.48 -6.21
CA PHE A 26 2.34 21.39 -7.31
C PHE A 26 2.20 20.79 -8.71
N HIS A 27 2.36 19.49 -8.88
CA HIS A 27 2.10 18.87 -10.18
C HIS A 27 0.62 18.56 -10.31
N GLN A 28 -0.13 19.45 -10.97
CA GLN A 28 -1.33 19.01 -11.67
C GLN A 28 -0.89 17.91 -12.62
N SER A 29 -1.57 16.76 -12.58
CA SER A 29 -1.41 15.70 -13.57
C SER A 29 -1.79 16.26 -14.93
N SER A 30 -0.89 17.04 -15.54
CA SER A 30 -0.94 17.43 -16.93
C SER A 30 -1.07 16.12 -17.68
N GLY A 31 -2.21 15.96 -18.33
CA GLY A 31 -2.70 14.69 -18.85
C GLY A 31 -1.56 13.91 -19.47
N LYS A 32 -1.04 12.93 -18.73
CA LYS A 32 -0.17 11.94 -19.32
C LYS A 32 -1.12 11.24 -20.27
N ASN A 33 -0.97 11.54 -21.57
CA ASN A 33 -1.38 10.68 -22.67
C ASN A 33 -0.69 9.33 -22.43
N SER A 34 -1.18 8.57 -21.45
CA SER A 34 -0.92 7.17 -21.31
C SER A 34 -1.62 6.56 -22.51
N LYS A 35 -0.86 6.41 -23.59
CA LYS A 35 -1.07 5.37 -24.60
C LYS A 35 -1.71 4.20 -23.88
N ASP A 36 -2.85 3.74 -24.40
CA ASP A 36 -3.67 2.65 -23.90
C ASP A 36 -2.83 1.38 -23.65
N VAL A 37 -2.06 1.35 -22.57
CA VAL A 37 -1.61 0.13 -21.97
C VAL A 37 -2.90 -0.37 -21.33
N HIS A 38 -3.55 -1.30 -22.02
CA HIS A 38 -4.72 -2.00 -21.54
C HIS A 38 -4.34 -2.65 -20.19
N SER A 39 -4.53 -1.89 -19.12
CA SER A 39 -4.35 -2.29 -17.73
C SER A 39 -5.47 -3.28 -17.44
N SER A 40 -5.29 -4.51 -17.89
CA SER A 40 -6.22 -5.60 -17.60
C SER A 40 -6.24 -5.83 -16.10
N PHE A 41 -7.42 -6.14 -15.57
CA PHE A 41 -7.61 -6.55 -14.17
C PHE A 41 -6.58 -7.60 -13.75
N LEU A 42 -6.25 -8.53 -14.66
CA LEU A 42 -5.27 -9.58 -14.42
C LEU A 42 -3.84 -9.05 -14.18
N SER A 43 -3.45 -7.99 -14.90
CA SER A 43 -2.12 -7.37 -14.72
C SER A 43 -2.02 -6.70 -13.34
N GLY A 44 -3.04 -5.93 -12.95
CA GLY A 44 -3.13 -5.34 -11.60
C GLY A 44 -3.24 -6.39 -10.49
N PHE A 45 -3.88 -7.53 -10.79
CA PHE A 45 -4.02 -8.65 -9.87
C PHE A 45 -2.69 -9.37 -9.62
N ILE A 46 -1.95 -9.72 -10.68
CA ILE A 46 -0.61 -10.34 -10.56
C ILE A 46 0.36 -9.40 -9.84
N PHE A 47 0.33 -8.10 -10.15
CA PHE A 47 1.19 -7.11 -9.51
C PHE A 47 0.94 -6.99 -7.99
N GLN A 48 -0.32 -7.17 -7.55
CA GLN A 48 -0.68 -7.18 -6.13
C GLN A 48 -0.22 -8.45 -5.42
N ILE A 49 -0.25 -9.62 -6.07
CA ILE A 49 0.28 -10.85 -5.47
C ILE A 49 1.80 -10.74 -5.25
N ILE A 50 2.53 -10.22 -6.24
CA ILE A 50 3.99 -10.08 -6.19
C ILE A 50 4.41 -8.98 -5.18
N ASN A 51 3.48 -8.12 -4.75
CA ASN A 51 3.77 -7.08 -3.78
C ASN A 51 4.30 -7.68 -2.47
N VAL A 52 5.49 -7.23 -2.05
CA VAL A 52 6.17 -7.74 -0.85
C VAL A 52 5.30 -7.65 0.42
N LYS A 53 4.41 -6.65 0.50
CA LYS A 53 3.48 -6.48 1.63
C LYS A 53 2.46 -7.61 1.71
N SER A 54 1.97 -8.09 0.56
CA SER A 54 1.01 -9.20 0.48
C SER A 54 1.67 -10.52 0.92
N ILE A 55 2.89 -10.75 0.42
CA ILE A 55 3.70 -11.93 0.79
C ILE A 55 4.00 -11.93 2.29
N LEU A 56 4.45 -10.80 2.84
CA LEU A 56 4.74 -10.68 4.27
C LEU A 56 3.50 -10.87 5.14
N PHE A 57 2.34 -10.34 4.73
CA PHE A 57 1.08 -10.59 5.42
C PHE A 57 0.78 -12.08 5.50
N PHE A 58 0.83 -12.79 4.36
CA PHE A 58 0.54 -14.22 4.31
C PHE A 58 1.55 -15.04 5.13
N LEU A 59 2.84 -14.72 5.00
CA LEU A 59 3.90 -15.35 5.78
C LEU A 59 3.66 -15.18 7.29
N THR A 60 3.25 -13.98 7.70
CA THR A 60 2.93 -13.69 9.11
C THR A 60 1.72 -14.49 9.56
N VAL A 61 0.65 -14.54 8.76
CA VAL A 61 -0.55 -15.34 9.07
C VAL A 61 -0.21 -16.81 9.23
N MET A 62 0.59 -17.37 8.31
CA MET A 62 1.03 -18.77 8.40
C MET A 62 1.91 -19.05 9.61
N SER A 63 2.98 -18.27 9.77
CA SER A 63 4.01 -18.50 10.79
C SER A 63 3.54 -18.17 12.21
N ALA A 64 2.76 -17.11 12.39
CA ALA A 64 2.35 -16.65 13.72
C ALA A 64 1.01 -17.25 14.18
N PHE A 65 0.09 -17.59 13.27
CA PHE A 65 -1.28 -17.97 13.64
C PHE A 65 -1.72 -19.37 13.22
N ILE A 66 -1.11 -19.97 12.18
CA ILE A 66 -1.59 -21.27 11.67
C ILE A 66 -0.67 -22.40 12.10
N LEU A 67 0.62 -22.32 11.78
CA LEU A 67 1.61 -23.35 12.09
C LEU A 67 1.75 -23.66 13.59
N PRO A 68 1.82 -22.68 14.52
CA PRO A 68 2.01 -22.98 15.94
C PRO A 68 0.77 -23.56 16.64
N PHE A 69 -0.42 -23.41 16.05
CA PHE A 69 -1.69 -23.82 16.68
C PHE A 69 -2.38 -25.00 15.97
N ASN A 70 -1.81 -25.53 14.88
CA ASN A 70 -2.39 -26.63 14.11
C ASN A 70 -1.36 -27.71 13.79
N HIS A 71 -1.56 -28.92 14.31
CA HIS A 71 -0.68 -30.08 14.06
C HIS A 71 -1.17 -31.00 12.93
N SER A 72 -2.42 -30.87 12.49
CA SER A 72 -3.00 -31.69 11.41
C SER A 72 -2.87 -31.00 10.05
N LEU A 73 -2.30 -31.71 9.06
CA LEU A 73 -2.16 -31.22 7.68
C LEU A 73 -3.50 -30.77 7.07
N LYS A 74 -4.61 -31.46 7.39
CA LYS A 74 -5.96 -31.09 6.92
C LYS A 74 -6.39 -29.72 7.43
N SER A 75 -6.17 -29.43 8.71
CA SER A 75 -6.50 -28.13 9.32
C SER A 75 -5.65 -27.01 8.74
N ILE A 76 -4.35 -27.26 8.52
CA ILE A 76 -3.44 -26.29 7.91
C ILE A 76 -3.92 -25.92 6.50
N VAL A 77 -4.24 -26.89 5.65
CA VAL A 77 -4.74 -26.63 4.28
C VAL A 77 -6.07 -25.87 4.29
N PHE A 78 -6.95 -26.16 5.25
CA PHE A 78 -8.20 -25.44 5.42
C PHE A 78 -7.98 -23.95 5.76
N TYR A 79 -7.18 -23.66 6.80
CA TYR A 79 -6.86 -22.28 7.19
C TYR A 79 -6.07 -21.53 6.12
N LEU A 80 -5.18 -22.23 5.40
CA LEU A 80 -4.46 -21.71 4.25
C LEU A 80 -5.42 -21.21 3.16
N THR A 81 -6.36 -22.07 2.76
CA THR A 81 -7.36 -21.74 1.75
C THR A 81 -8.24 -20.57 2.19
N LEU A 82 -8.67 -20.57 3.45
CA LEU A 82 -9.49 -19.50 4.04
C LEU A 82 -8.74 -18.17 4.08
N ALA A 83 -7.46 -18.18 4.45
CA ALA A 83 -6.61 -16.99 4.48
C ALA A 83 -6.41 -16.38 3.08
N ILE A 84 -6.17 -17.22 2.06
CA ILE A 84 -6.07 -16.75 0.67
C ILE A 84 -7.40 -16.11 0.24
N PHE A 85 -8.52 -16.77 0.52
CA PHE A 85 -9.85 -16.28 0.14
C PHE A 85 -10.18 -14.93 0.80
N LEU A 86 -9.97 -14.80 2.11
CA LEU A 86 -10.15 -13.54 2.82
C LEU A 86 -9.21 -12.44 2.34
N GLY A 87 -7.94 -12.78 2.07
CA GLY A 87 -6.96 -11.85 1.50
C GLY A 87 -7.42 -11.29 0.16
N TRP A 88 -7.91 -12.15 -0.73
CA TRP A 88 -8.45 -11.74 -2.01
C TRP A 88 -9.69 -10.86 -1.87
N LEU A 89 -10.64 -11.24 -1.01
CA LEU A 89 -11.83 -10.40 -0.74
C LEU A 89 -11.44 -9.03 -0.22
N ALA A 90 -10.47 -8.96 0.70
CA ALA A 90 -9.96 -7.70 1.21
C ALA A 90 -9.33 -6.85 0.10
N LEU A 91 -8.55 -7.44 -0.81
CA LEU A 91 -7.96 -6.75 -1.95
C LEU A 91 -9.02 -6.24 -2.94
N LEU A 92 -10.06 -7.04 -3.22
CA LEU A 92 -11.17 -6.65 -4.08
C LEU A 92 -11.98 -5.51 -3.48
N LEU A 93 -12.30 -5.59 -2.18
CA LEU A 93 -12.97 -4.52 -1.45
C LEU A 93 -12.11 -3.25 -1.46
N TRP A 94 -10.82 -3.37 -1.16
CA TRP A 94 -9.88 -2.25 -1.19
C TRP A 94 -9.84 -1.57 -2.57
N SER A 95 -9.72 -2.35 -3.64
CA SER A 95 -9.73 -1.85 -5.01
C SER A 95 -11.08 -1.20 -5.37
N GLY A 96 -12.19 -1.78 -4.95
CA GLY A 96 -13.54 -1.24 -5.17
C GLY A 96 -13.74 0.10 -4.46
N PHE A 97 -13.43 0.15 -3.17
CA PHE A 97 -13.44 1.38 -2.38
C PHE A 97 -12.50 2.44 -2.97
N GLY A 98 -11.29 2.06 -3.39
CA GLY A 98 -10.34 2.96 -4.05
C GLY A 98 -10.91 3.61 -5.33
N SER A 99 -11.69 2.86 -6.12
CA SER A 99 -12.37 3.40 -7.31
C SER A 99 -13.45 4.42 -6.96
N ILE A 100 -14.22 4.16 -5.89
CA ILE A 100 -15.24 5.09 -5.38
C ILE A 100 -14.55 6.36 -4.85
N PHE A 101 -13.51 6.20 -4.04
CA PHE A 101 -12.73 7.32 -3.51
C PHE A 101 -12.06 8.12 -4.62
N LYS A 102 -11.58 7.49 -5.69
CA LYS A 102 -11.03 8.20 -6.86
C LYS A 102 -12.05 9.18 -7.43
N LYS A 103 -13.31 8.78 -7.60
CA LYS A 103 -14.38 9.69 -8.07
C LYS A 103 -14.65 10.81 -7.06
N PHE A 104 -14.67 10.48 -5.76
CA PHE A 104 -14.90 11.47 -4.70
C PHE A 104 -13.76 12.50 -4.58
N PHE A 105 -12.50 12.05 -4.63
CA PHE A 105 -11.32 12.90 -4.57
C PHE A 105 -11.15 13.72 -5.86
N ALA A 106 -11.50 13.18 -7.03
CA ALA A 106 -11.52 13.96 -8.26
C ALA A 106 -12.49 15.16 -8.19
N LYS A 107 -13.59 15.04 -7.45
CA LYS A 107 -14.55 16.14 -7.22
C LYS A 107 -14.00 17.22 -6.28
N HIS A 108 -13.18 16.87 -5.29
CA HIS A 108 -12.61 17.78 -4.29
C HIS A 108 -11.07 17.82 -4.33
N ASP A 109 -10.53 17.77 -5.54
CA ASP A 109 -9.12 17.50 -5.82
C ASP A 109 -8.18 18.53 -5.17
N LYS A 110 -8.55 19.82 -5.16
CA LYS A 110 -7.77 20.87 -4.47
C LYS A 110 -7.68 20.64 -2.96
N SER A 111 -8.81 20.41 -2.28
CA SER A 111 -8.84 20.20 -0.83
C SER A 111 -8.13 18.90 -0.45
N PHE A 112 -8.33 17.83 -1.22
CA PHE A 112 -7.66 16.55 -1.01
C PHE A 112 -6.14 16.68 -1.12
N ARG A 113 -5.63 17.34 -2.17
CA ARG A 113 -4.19 17.57 -2.35
C ARG A 113 -3.58 18.41 -1.23
N LEU A 114 -4.29 19.45 -0.77
CA LEU A 114 -3.83 20.27 0.35
C LEU A 114 -3.68 19.43 1.62
N ILE A 115 -4.71 18.65 1.97
CA ILE A 115 -4.70 17.77 3.16
C ILE A 115 -3.59 16.72 3.04
N MET A 116 -3.44 16.07 1.88
CA MET A 116 -2.39 15.07 1.65
C MET A 116 -0.99 15.67 1.75
N CYS A 117 -0.76 16.85 1.18
CA CYS A 117 0.51 17.56 1.28
C CYS A 117 0.86 17.86 2.74
N LEU A 118 -0.09 18.41 3.51
CA LEU A 118 0.10 18.70 4.94
C LEU A 118 0.39 17.42 5.75
N LEU A 119 -0.32 16.33 5.49
CA LEU A 119 -0.07 15.04 6.16
C LEU A 119 1.32 14.46 5.83
N LEU A 120 1.78 14.60 4.59
CA LEU A 120 3.11 14.12 4.17
C LEU A 120 4.22 14.95 4.81
N VAL A 121 4.09 16.27 4.84
CA VAL A 121 5.03 17.15 5.55
C VAL A 121 5.03 16.84 7.04
N TYR A 122 3.85 16.68 7.65
CA TYR A 122 3.74 16.27 9.05
C TYR A 122 4.46 14.93 9.30
N SER A 123 4.22 13.93 8.45
CA SER A 123 4.87 12.61 8.56
C SER A 123 6.40 12.73 8.46
N ALA A 124 6.91 13.54 7.54
CA ALA A 124 8.35 13.80 7.43
C ALA A 124 8.93 14.43 8.70
N ILE A 125 8.21 15.38 9.32
CA ILE A 125 8.62 15.99 10.59
C ILE A 125 8.61 14.95 11.73
N THR A 126 7.58 14.10 11.80
CA THR A 126 7.47 13.07 12.85
C THR A 126 8.56 12.01 12.80
N ILE A 127 9.24 11.82 11.66
CA ILE A 127 10.39 10.91 11.58
C ILE A 127 11.58 11.42 12.40
N PHE A 128 11.71 12.75 12.53
CA PHE A 128 12.79 13.41 13.26
C PHE A 128 12.46 13.73 14.72
N LEU A 129 11.16 13.71 15.06
CA LEU A 129 10.68 13.81 16.44
C LEU A 129 10.88 12.48 17.18
#